data_AF-A0A8D9I3G5-F1
#
_entry.id   AF-A0A8D9I3G5-F1
#
_cell.length_a   1.000
_cell.length_b   1.000
_cell.length_c   1.000
_cell.angle_alpha   90.00
_cell.angle_beta   90.00
_cell.angle_gamma   90.00
#
_symmetry.space_group_name_H-M   'P 1'
#
loop_
_entity.id
_entity.type
_entity.pdbx_description
1 polymer ?
#
loop_
_entity_poly.entity_id
_entity_poly.type
_entity_poly.pdbx_seq_one_letter_code
_entity_poly.pdbx_strand_id
1 'polypeptide(L)'
;MCRKGRRVCTQPEISECADPKFNDFEKLRADANIAVGQTWALYDPADGMPRLYGQIRKVSAPSFGLRITYLEPDPDDEKQIQWCEQDLPVSTGKFRLGKNENTKDISKFSHLIQSHEGNNTGRHFTISPRKGETWALFKNWDINWSSEPDSHRSYEYEFVEILSDYADETGVFVSYLHKAKGFASVFFRIETGPADIFRIYSLYRFSHMVPSFKLTETEGKGVPKDAYELDQAALPKKIQEIMVPSESNSKPKRQEIYFASKGKVFQTGQVWSFCSGYDDLPLYYGKIQKITFTQAFKQEPVFKLHIGRLKATTPFPKDVVEWRDRGMPVGCGTFYARKALEIITPSQVSHQVIPQVSLDGNEYTILPKIGEVWAIYRYWSVHIDGEDLEFGLYDIVEVLDDSLEDYKVQMLVQESYLDDDDENYNRYFKGATEYVDNEVEGSEPIFTIPKSERIRFSNKVHALRVTKEIHGELNDLFCMEFNAVPINIVLH
;
A
#
# COMPACT_ATOMS: atom_id res chain seq x y z
N MET A 1 -80.13 18.23 -23.55
CA MET A 1 -79.12 19.17 -22.97
C MET A 1 -78.49 18.51 -21.76
N CYS A 2 -77.35 17.84 -21.94
CA CYS A 2 -76.62 17.18 -20.84
C CYS A 2 -75.35 18.00 -20.52
N ARG A 3 -75.20 18.36 -19.24
CA ARG A 3 -74.09 19.17 -18.72
C ARG A 3 -72.77 18.38 -18.80
N LYS A 4 -71.80 18.90 -19.56
CA LYS A 4 -70.39 18.43 -19.56
C LYS A 4 -69.63 19.11 -18.41
N GLY A 5 -69.17 18.31 -17.44
CA GLY A 5 -68.14 18.72 -16.49
C GLY A 5 -66.77 18.63 -17.15
N ARG A 6 -66.06 19.76 -17.23
CA ARG A 6 -64.70 19.87 -17.76
C ARG A 6 -63.73 19.62 -16.60
N ARG A 7 -63.11 18.44 -16.53
CA ARG A 7 -61.95 18.19 -15.65
C ARG A 7 -60.77 18.98 -16.21
N VAL A 8 -60.23 19.88 -15.39
CA VAL A 8 -59.00 20.62 -15.67
C VAL A 8 -57.84 19.62 -15.62
N CYS A 9 -57.02 19.63 -16.66
CA CYS A 9 -55.77 18.88 -16.73
C CYS A 9 -54.75 19.60 -15.84
N THR A 10 -54.50 19.07 -14.65
CA THR A 10 -53.34 19.45 -13.85
C THR A 10 -52.13 18.75 -14.45
N GLN A 11 -51.26 19.51 -15.10
CA GLN A 11 -49.91 19.04 -15.40
C GLN A 11 -49.21 18.73 -14.06
N PRO A 12 -48.48 17.61 -13.93
CA PRO A 12 -47.61 17.40 -12.79
C PRO A 12 -46.51 18.45 -12.83
N GLU A 13 -46.34 19.17 -11.72
CA GLU A 13 -45.23 20.08 -11.49
C GLU A 13 -43.91 19.32 -11.66
N ILE A 14 -43.12 19.76 -12.63
CA ILE A 14 -41.74 19.35 -12.84
C ILE A 14 -40.93 19.94 -11.68
N SER A 15 -40.69 19.15 -10.64
CA SER A 15 -39.63 19.41 -9.66
C SER A 15 -38.34 18.79 -10.17
N GLU A 16 -37.78 19.36 -11.24
CA GLU A 16 -36.38 19.16 -11.63
C GLU A 16 -35.49 19.87 -10.61
N CYS A 17 -35.11 19.16 -9.55
CA CYS A 17 -33.79 19.35 -8.98
C CYS A 17 -32.95 18.21 -9.54
N ALA A 18 -32.45 18.39 -10.77
CA ALA A 18 -31.55 17.43 -11.38
C ALA A 18 -30.24 17.45 -10.58
N ASP A 19 -30.05 16.46 -9.72
CA ASP A 19 -28.77 16.23 -9.07
C ASP A 19 -27.68 16.17 -10.16
N PRO A 20 -26.50 16.79 -9.94
CA PRO A 20 -25.44 16.78 -10.92
C PRO A 20 -25.01 15.33 -11.21
N LYS A 21 -25.21 14.89 -12.45
CA LYS A 21 -24.67 13.64 -13.01
C LYS A 21 -23.30 13.96 -13.61
N PHE A 22 -22.24 13.31 -13.15
CA PHE A 22 -20.86 13.65 -13.52
C PHE A 22 -20.36 12.84 -14.73
N ASN A 23 -20.86 11.61 -14.89
CA ASN A 23 -20.48 10.66 -15.91
C ASN A 23 -21.71 10.01 -16.57
N ASP A 24 -21.58 9.66 -17.85
CA ASP A 24 -22.65 9.01 -18.60
C ASP A 24 -22.36 7.52 -18.85
N PHE A 25 -22.74 6.68 -17.89
CA PHE A 25 -22.53 5.22 -17.94
C PHE A 25 -23.23 4.54 -19.14
N GLU A 26 -24.27 5.13 -19.72
CA GLU A 26 -24.95 4.58 -20.90
C GLU A 26 -24.05 4.57 -22.14
N LYS A 27 -23.13 5.54 -22.25
CA LYS A 27 -22.18 5.59 -23.38
C LYS A 27 -21.27 4.38 -23.43
N LEU A 28 -21.02 3.72 -22.30
CA LEU A 28 -20.21 2.51 -22.25
C LEU A 28 -20.93 1.32 -22.89
N ARG A 29 -22.27 1.32 -22.90
CA ARG A 29 -23.14 0.24 -23.42
C ARG A 29 -23.50 0.38 -24.89
N ALA A 30 -23.19 1.52 -25.51
CA ALA A 30 -23.57 1.78 -26.90
C ALA A 30 -23.00 0.72 -27.85
N ASP A 31 -23.79 0.35 -28.87
CA ASP A 31 -23.56 -0.76 -29.81
C ASP A 31 -22.15 -0.80 -30.41
N ALA A 32 -21.52 0.36 -30.59
CA ALA A 32 -20.17 0.50 -31.14
C ALA A 32 -19.06 -0.09 -30.24
N ASN A 33 -19.35 -0.36 -28.96
CA ASN A 33 -18.33 -0.82 -28.00
C ASN A 33 -18.34 -2.35 -27.80
N ILE A 34 -19.37 -3.06 -28.26
CA ILE A 34 -19.51 -4.50 -28.05
C ILE A 34 -18.74 -5.26 -29.14
N ALA A 35 -17.78 -6.09 -28.73
CA ALA A 35 -16.93 -6.87 -29.62
C ALA A 35 -16.92 -8.36 -29.25
N VAL A 36 -16.66 -9.20 -30.25
CA VAL A 36 -16.52 -10.66 -30.06
C VAL A 36 -15.34 -10.96 -29.13
N GLY A 37 -15.54 -11.92 -28.22
CA GLY A 37 -14.54 -12.35 -27.23
C GLY A 37 -14.64 -11.62 -25.88
N GLN A 38 -15.33 -10.49 -25.82
CA GLN A 38 -15.57 -9.77 -24.56
C GLN A 38 -16.48 -10.57 -23.62
N THR A 39 -16.27 -10.40 -22.32
CA THR A 39 -17.15 -10.89 -21.26
C THR A 39 -17.87 -9.70 -20.64
N TRP A 40 -19.19 -9.76 -20.57
CA TRP A 40 -20.02 -8.69 -20.03
C TRP A 40 -20.80 -9.15 -18.81
N ALA A 41 -21.00 -8.24 -17.86
CA ALA A 41 -21.99 -8.35 -16.81
C ALA A 41 -23.38 -8.02 -17.36
N LEU A 42 -24.37 -8.82 -16.96
CA LEU A 42 -25.77 -8.70 -17.35
C LEU A 42 -26.65 -8.59 -16.11
N TYR A 43 -27.73 -7.84 -16.24
CA TYR A 43 -28.71 -7.65 -15.18
C TYR A 43 -29.48 -8.95 -14.91
N ASP A 44 -29.48 -9.36 -13.64
CA ASP A 44 -30.27 -10.48 -13.16
C ASP A 44 -31.76 -10.10 -13.13
N PRO A 45 -32.64 -10.86 -13.81
CA PRO A 45 -34.07 -10.60 -13.78
C PRO A 45 -34.70 -10.64 -12.38
N ALA A 46 -34.06 -11.29 -11.40
CA ALA A 46 -34.60 -11.45 -10.05
C ALA A 46 -34.74 -10.12 -9.30
N ASP A 47 -33.74 -9.25 -9.37
CA ASP A 47 -33.75 -7.95 -8.67
C ASP A 47 -33.06 -6.81 -9.43
N GLY A 48 -32.60 -7.06 -10.66
CA GLY A 48 -32.01 -6.06 -11.54
C GLY A 48 -30.55 -5.74 -11.25
N MET A 49 -29.83 -6.53 -10.44
CA MET A 49 -28.39 -6.30 -10.21
C MET A 49 -27.50 -7.01 -11.24
N PRO A 50 -26.35 -6.44 -11.65
CA PRO A 50 -25.52 -6.96 -12.74
C PRO A 50 -24.59 -8.10 -12.32
N ARG A 51 -25.14 -9.27 -12.01
CA ARG A 51 -24.40 -10.43 -11.49
C ARG A 51 -24.29 -11.63 -12.43
N LEU A 52 -25.03 -11.61 -13.54
CA LEU A 52 -24.92 -12.65 -14.56
C LEU A 52 -23.79 -12.30 -15.52
N TYR A 53 -23.13 -13.28 -16.11
CA TYR A 53 -22.05 -13.03 -17.07
C TYR A 53 -22.27 -13.74 -18.40
N GLY A 54 -21.83 -13.11 -19.48
CA GLY A 54 -21.96 -13.64 -20.82
C GLY A 54 -20.79 -13.27 -21.71
N GLN A 55 -20.25 -14.27 -22.41
CA GLN A 55 -19.21 -14.06 -23.41
C GLN A 55 -19.83 -13.79 -24.79
N ILE A 56 -19.42 -12.70 -25.43
CA ILE A 56 -19.87 -12.33 -26.78
C ILE A 56 -19.24 -13.29 -27.80
N ARG A 57 -20.07 -14.09 -28.46
CA ARG A 57 -19.62 -15.04 -29.51
C ARG A 57 -19.70 -14.47 -30.91
N LYS A 58 -20.69 -13.60 -31.16
CA LYS A 58 -20.91 -13.02 -32.48
C LYS A 58 -21.62 -11.68 -32.33
N VAL A 59 -21.17 -10.71 -33.12
CA VAL A 59 -21.88 -9.45 -33.37
C VAL A 59 -22.29 -9.46 -34.84
N SER A 60 -23.59 -9.25 -35.10
CA SER A 60 -24.15 -9.29 -36.45
C SER A 60 -24.45 -7.87 -36.95
N ALA A 61 -24.17 -7.61 -38.23
CA ALA A 61 -24.48 -6.39 -38.95
C ALA A 61 -25.00 -6.76 -40.37
N PRO A 62 -25.86 -5.95 -41.03
CA PRO A 62 -26.30 -4.60 -40.65
C PRO A 62 -27.46 -4.57 -39.65
N SER A 63 -28.22 -5.65 -39.49
CA SER A 63 -29.20 -5.76 -38.40
C SER A 63 -28.48 -6.17 -37.12
N PHE A 64 -28.33 -5.25 -36.17
CA PHE A 64 -27.68 -5.52 -34.89
C PHE A 64 -28.27 -6.77 -34.22
N GLY A 65 -27.39 -7.62 -33.72
CA GLY A 65 -27.76 -8.83 -32.99
C GLY A 65 -26.52 -9.51 -32.41
N LEU A 66 -26.64 -9.95 -31.17
CA LEU A 66 -25.60 -10.60 -30.41
C LEU A 66 -25.92 -12.09 -30.25
N ARG A 67 -24.89 -12.92 -30.39
CA ARG A 67 -24.91 -14.28 -29.84
C ARG A 67 -24.00 -14.29 -28.62
N ILE A 68 -24.55 -14.66 -27.47
CA ILE A 68 -23.83 -14.76 -26.21
C ILE A 68 -23.81 -16.21 -25.72
N THR A 69 -22.78 -16.56 -24.95
CA THR A 69 -22.76 -17.78 -24.13
C THR A 69 -22.73 -17.34 -22.66
N TYR A 70 -23.73 -17.72 -21.87
CA TYR A 70 -23.72 -17.45 -20.44
C TYR A 70 -22.56 -18.16 -19.77
N LEU A 71 -22.02 -17.53 -18.74
CA LEU A 71 -21.07 -18.17 -17.83
C LEU A 71 -21.84 -18.69 -16.63
N GLU A 72 -21.77 -19.99 -16.39
CA GLU A 72 -22.41 -20.68 -15.28
C GLU A 72 -21.37 -20.91 -14.17
N PRO A 73 -21.70 -20.70 -12.89
CA PRO A 73 -20.79 -20.99 -11.78
C PRO A 73 -20.29 -22.45 -11.82
N ASP A 74 -19.01 -22.63 -11.50
CA ASP A 74 -18.34 -23.93 -11.50
C ASP A 74 -17.53 -24.10 -10.20
N PRO A 75 -18.21 -24.30 -9.06
CA PRO A 75 -17.60 -24.35 -7.74
C PRO A 75 -16.75 -25.61 -7.51
N ASP A 76 -15.67 -25.50 -6.73
CA ASP A 76 -14.80 -26.64 -6.39
C ASP A 76 -15.12 -27.27 -5.02
N ASP A 77 -15.51 -26.46 -4.02
CA ASP A 77 -15.74 -26.93 -2.64
C ASP A 77 -17.21 -27.17 -2.30
N GLU A 78 -17.46 -28.04 -1.32
CA GLU A 78 -18.81 -28.48 -0.94
C GLU A 78 -19.75 -27.34 -0.54
N LYS A 79 -19.24 -26.30 0.14
CA LYS A 79 -20.08 -25.18 0.58
C LYS A 79 -20.49 -24.31 -0.59
N GLN A 80 -19.58 -24.08 -1.52
CA GLN A 80 -19.85 -23.38 -2.76
C GLN A 80 -20.83 -24.16 -3.66
N ILE A 81 -20.69 -25.48 -3.72
CA ILE A 81 -21.65 -26.35 -4.44
C ILE A 81 -23.04 -26.19 -3.83
N GLN A 82 -23.18 -26.30 -2.50
CA GLN A 82 -24.47 -26.10 -1.81
C GLN A 82 -25.04 -24.70 -2.05
N TRP A 83 -24.21 -23.66 -2.04
CA TRP A 83 -24.63 -22.30 -2.37
C TRP A 83 -25.26 -22.21 -3.76
N CYS A 84 -24.60 -22.83 -4.76
CA CYS A 84 -25.10 -22.87 -6.13
C CYS A 84 -26.39 -23.70 -6.27
N GLU A 85 -26.49 -24.84 -5.57
CA GLU A 85 -27.68 -25.71 -5.60
C GLU A 85 -28.94 -25.05 -5.03
N GLN A 86 -28.79 -24.03 -4.16
CA GLN A 86 -29.90 -23.26 -3.62
C GLN A 86 -30.28 -22.03 -4.46
N ASP A 87 -29.72 -21.91 -5.67
CA ASP A 87 -29.89 -20.78 -6.58
C ASP A 87 -29.54 -19.44 -5.90
N LEU A 88 -28.51 -19.44 -5.04
CA LEU A 88 -27.99 -18.20 -4.46
C LEU A 88 -27.03 -17.52 -5.45
N PRO A 89 -26.92 -16.18 -5.44
CA PRO A 89 -26.21 -15.48 -6.49
C PRO A 89 -24.69 -15.65 -6.39
N VAL A 90 -24.03 -15.85 -7.53
CA VAL A 90 -22.56 -16.03 -7.62
C VAL A 90 -22.01 -15.07 -8.66
N SER A 91 -21.13 -14.16 -8.22
CA SER A 91 -20.57 -13.11 -9.08
C SER A 91 -19.04 -13.18 -9.23
N THR A 92 -18.38 -14.06 -8.48
CA THR A 92 -16.93 -14.20 -8.46
C THR A 92 -16.56 -15.66 -8.24
N GLY A 93 -15.39 -16.07 -8.73
CA GLY A 93 -14.91 -17.44 -8.68
C GLY A 93 -14.73 -18.03 -10.07
N LYS A 94 -14.83 -19.36 -10.14
CA LYS A 94 -14.74 -20.12 -11.39
C LYS A 94 -16.10 -20.24 -12.07
N PHE A 95 -16.07 -20.10 -13.38
CA PHE A 95 -17.22 -20.22 -14.25
C PHE A 95 -16.87 -21.11 -15.44
N ARG A 96 -17.88 -21.77 -15.98
CA ARG A 96 -17.81 -22.56 -17.22
C ARG A 96 -18.78 -22.02 -18.25
N LEU A 97 -18.57 -22.40 -19.50
CA LEU A 97 -19.47 -22.04 -20.58
C LEU A 97 -20.80 -22.80 -20.47
N GLY A 98 -21.88 -22.04 -20.34
CA GLY A 98 -23.24 -22.54 -20.24
C GLY A 98 -24.03 -22.38 -21.55
N LYS A 99 -25.30 -22.02 -21.40
CA LYS A 99 -26.25 -21.89 -22.52
C LYS A 99 -25.92 -20.74 -23.47
N ASN A 100 -26.23 -20.95 -24.75
CA ASN A 100 -26.14 -19.91 -25.77
C ASN A 100 -27.49 -19.19 -25.92
N GLU A 101 -27.45 -17.87 -26.09
CA GLU A 101 -28.63 -17.05 -26.40
C GLU A 101 -28.33 -16.11 -27.56
N ASN A 102 -29.31 -15.89 -28.44
CA ASN A 102 -29.29 -14.79 -29.40
C ASN A 102 -30.20 -13.68 -28.88
N THR A 103 -29.69 -12.46 -28.80
CA THR A 103 -30.44 -11.29 -28.34
C THR A 103 -30.16 -10.07 -29.21
N LYS A 104 -31.15 -9.18 -29.30
CA LYS A 104 -30.97 -7.82 -29.85
C LYS A 104 -31.09 -6.75 -28.77
N ASP A 105 -31.39 -7.17 -27.55
CA ASP A 105 -31.67 -6.29 -26.43
C ASP A 105 -30.38 -5.99 -25.67
N ILE A 106 -29.89 -4.76 -25.84
CA ILE A 106 -28.68 -4.24 -25.19
C ILE A 106 -28.96 -3.84 -23.75
N SER A 107 -30.22 -3.59 -23.37
CA SER A 107 -30.58 -3.20 -22.00
C SER A 107 -30.29 -4.30 -20.97
N LYS A 108 -30.07 -5.54 -21.43
CA LYS A 108 -29.59 -6.65 -20.60
C LYS A 108 -28.15 -6.46 -20.11
N PHE A 109 -27.33 -5.67 -20.80
CA PHE A 109 -25.90 -5.54 -20.56
C PHE A 109 -25.61 -4.35 -19.64
N SER A 110 -24.82 -4.58 -18.60
CA SER A 110 -24.42 -3.54 -17.66
C SER A 110 -23.07 -2.94 -18.03
N HIS A 111 -22.01 -3.75 -18.02
CA HIS A 111 -20.63 -3.30 -18.24
C HIS A 111 -19.73 -4.46 -18.66
N LEU A 112 -18.57 -4.13 -19.22
CA LEU A 112 -17.51 -5.08 -19.53
C LEU A 112 -16.83 -5.54 -18.23
N ILE A 113 -16.61 -6.85 -18.08
CA ILE A 113 -15.84 -7.40 -16.96
C ILE A 113 -14.58 -8.07 -17.48
N GLN A 114 -13.49 -7.96 -16.71
CA GLN A 114 -12.27 -8.67 -17.02
C GLN A 114 -12.35 -10.09 -16.46
N SER A 115 -12.27 -11.08 -17.36
CA SER A 115 -12.23 -12.50 -17.02
C SER A 115 -10.92 -13.11 -17.50
N HIS A 116 -10.32 -14.00 -16.71
CA HIS A 116 -9.14 -14.78 -17.09
C HIS A 116 -9.58 -16.14 -17.63
N GLU A 117 -9.21 -16.47 -18.87
CA GLU A 117 -9.45 -17.80 -19.45
C GLU A 117 -8.29 -18.73 -19.06
N GLY A 118 -8.60 -19.89 -18.49
CA GLY A 118 -7.60 -20.88 -18.09
C GLY A 118 -6.93 -21.56 -19.29
N ASN A 119 -5.62 -21.88 -19.16
CA ASN A 119 -4.82 -22.48 -20.24
C ASN A 119 -5.04 -23.99 -20.47
N ASN A 120 -5.86 -24.66 -19.66
CA ASN A 120 -6.06 -26.12 -19.74
C ASN A 120 -7.35 -26.53 -20.48
N THR A 121 -7.42 -27.82 -20.82
CA THR A 121 -8.40 -28.49 -21.70
C THR A 121 -9.89 -28.30 -21.37
N GLY A 122 -10.22 -27.71 -20.22
CA GLY A 122 -11.56 -27.19 -19.89
C GLY A 122 -11.55 -25.66 -19.94
N ARG A 123 -12.36 -25.04 -20.80
CA ARG A 123 -12.49 -23.57 -20.88
C ARG A 123 -13.22 -23.02 -19.64
N HIS A 124 -12.48 -22.88 -18.55
CA HIS A 124 -12.95 -22.20 -17.34
C HIS A 124 -12.55 -20.72 -17.39
N PHE A 125 -13.44 -19.88 -16.88
CA PHE A 125 -13.26 -18.45 -16.71
C PHE A 125 -13.16 -18.15 -15.23
N THR A 126 -12.18 -17.35 -14.83
CA THR A 126 -12.09 -16.84 -13.46
C THR A 126 -12.43 -15.37 -13.46
N ILE A 127 -13.38 -15.00 -12.59
CA ILE A 127 -13.77 -13.61 -12.32
C ILE A 127 -13.44 -13.35 -10.86
N SER A 128 -12.54 -12.41 -10.60
CA SER A 128 -12.16 -12.00 -9.25
C SER A 128 -12.18 -10.47 -9.13
N PRO A 129 -12.43 -9.93 -7.93
CA PRO A 129 -12.30 -8.49 -7.68
C PRO A 129 -10.86 -8.02 -7.90
N ARG A 130 -10.71 -6.82 -8.47
CA ARG A 130 -9.39 -6.26 -8.81
C ARG A 130 -9.21 -4.88 -8.24
N LYS A 131 -7.96 -4.54 -7.97
CA LYS A 131 -7.60 -3.26 -7.36
C LYS A 131 -8.15 -2.07 -8.16
N GLY A 132 -8.80 -1.15 -7.44
CA GLY A 132 -9.42 0.06 -7.98
C GLY A 132 -10.86 -0.11 -8.45
N GLU A 133 -11.39 -1.33 -8.52
CA GLU A 133 -12.80 -1.57 -8.81
C GLU A 133 -13.68 -1.23 -7.62
N THR A 134 -14.96 -0.99 -7.88
CA THR A 134 -15.98 -0.78 -6.85
C THR A 134 -16.99 -1.93 -6.89
N TRP A 135 -17.28 -2.49 -5.73
CA TRP A 135 -18.10 -3.69 -5.61
C TRP A 135 -19.17 -3.54 -4.53
N ALA A 136 -20.30 -4.18 -4.76
CA ALA A 136 -21.31 -4.42 -3.74
C ALA A 136 -21.01 -5.75 -3.03
N LEU A 137 -21.04 -5.71 -1.70
CA LEU A 137 -20.94 -6.87 -0.83
C LEU A 137 -22.30 -7.17 -0.22
N PHE A 138 -22.62 -8.45 -0.04
CA PHE A 138 -23.76 -8.82 0.78
C PHE A 138 -23.51 -8.40 2.23
N LYS A 139 -24.47 -7.67 2.80
CA LYS A 139 -24.47 -7.27 4.21
C LYS A 139 -24.91 -8.44 5.07
N ASN A 140 -24.31 -8.59 6.26
CA ASN A 140 -24.57 -9.71 7.18
C ASN A 140 -24.40 -11.09 6.52
N TRP A 141 -23.52 -11.18 5.53
CA TRP A 141 -23.26 -12.38 4.75
C TRP A 141 -22.65 -13.50 5.59
N ASP A 142 -23.13 -14.72 5.38
CA ASP A 142 -22.53 -15.96 5.88
C ASP A 142 -22.64 -17.04 4.80
N ILE A 143 -21.58 -17.84 4.62
CA ILE A 143 -21.56 -18.93 3.63
C ILE A 143 -22.67 -19.97 3.89
N ASN A 144 -23.16 -20.06 5.13
CA ASN A 144 -24.21 -20.98 5.54
C ASN A 144 -25.63 -20.49 5.20
N TRP A 145 -25.80 -19.36 4.50
CA TRP A 145 -27.12 -18.94 3.97
C TRP A 145 -27.77 -20.04 3.11
N SER A 146 -26.98 -20.94 2.52
CA SER A 146 -27.46 -22.14 1.82
C SER A 146 -28.28 -23.09 2.71
N SER A 147 -28.15 -23.03 4.04
CA SER A 147 -28.96 -23.84 4.96
C SER A 147 -30.40 -23.32 5.09
N GLU A 148 -30.61 -22.01 4.90
CA GLU A 148 -31.90 -21.32 5.06
C GLU A 148 -32.12 -20.27 3.95
N PRO A 149 -32.10 -20.67 2.67
CA PRO A 149 -32.00 -19.72 1.55
C PRO A 149 -33.17 -18.75 1.48
N ASP A 150 -34.38 -19.18 1.85
CA ASP A 150 -35.59 -18.37 1.83
C ASP A 150 -35.54 -17.18 2.82
N SER A 151 -34.79 -17.32 3.91
CA SER A 151 -34.53 -16.24 4.88
C SER A 151 -33.58 -15.18 4.32
N HIS A 152 -32.86 -15.47 3.24
CA HIS A 152 -31.75 -14.66 2.72
C HIS A 152 -31.94 -14.18 1.28
N ARG A 153 -33.17 -14.20 0.73
CA ARG A 153 -33.46 -13.71 -0.64
C ARG A 153 -33.69 -12.19 -0.76
N SER A 154 -33.76 -11.47 0.37
CA SER A 154 -33.82 -10.00 0.40
C SER A 154 -32.44 -9.44 0.69
N TYR A 155 -31.65 -9.22 -0.34
CA TYR A 155 -30.28 -8.78 -0.20
C TYR A 155 -30.16 -7.30 0.22
N GLU A 156 -29.36 -7.06 1.24
CA GLU A 156 -28.84 -5.73 1.57
C GLU A 156 -27.36 -5.67 1.19
N TYR A 157 -26.91 -4.46 0.85
CA TYR A 157 -25.56 -4.27 0.31
C TYR A 157 -24.75 -3.25 1.09
N GLU A 158 -23.46 -3.51 1.16
CA GLU A 158 -22.42 -2.56 1.53
C GLU A 158 -21.56 -2.31 0.28
N PHE A 159 -21.12 -1.07 0.06
CA PHE A 159 -20.30 -0.73 -1.10
C PHE A 159 -18.86 -0.55 -0.67
N VAL A 160 -17.94 -1.05 -1.50
CA VAL A 160 -16.51 -0.99 -1.21
C VAL A 160 -15.69 -0.65 -2.43
N GLU A 161 -14.52 -0.06 -2.20
CA GLU A 161 -13.42 -0.01 -3.16
C GLU A 161 -12.43 -1.15 -2.88
N ILE A 162 -11.95 -1.80 -3.93
CA ILE A 162 -10.94 -2.85 -3.85
C ILE A 162 -9.53 -2.25 -3.77
N LEU A 163 -8.77 -2.59 -2.73
CA LEU A 163 -7.43 -2.04 -2.47
C LEU A 163 -6.28 -2.95 -2.94
N SER A 164 -6.54 -4.26 -3.06
CA SER A 164 -5.59 -5.27 -3.54
C SER A 164 -6.26 -6.22 -4.52
N ASP A 165 -5.50 -6.77 -5.46
CA ASP A 165 -5.99 -7.88 -6.28
C ASP A 165 -6.22 -9.13 -5.39
N TYR A 166 -7.13 -10.00 -5.81
CA TYR A 166 -7.39 -11.28 -5.14
C TYR A 166 -6.23 -12.26 -5.31
N ALA A 167 -5.82 -12.88 -4.21
CA ALA A 167 -4.98 -14.08 -4.20
C ALA A 167 -5.45 -15.04 -3.10
N ASP A 168 -5.43 -16.35 -3.38
CA ASP A 168 -6.14 -17.37 -2.60
C ASP A 168 -5.77 -17.37 -1.10
N GLU A 169 -4.48 -17.26 -0.77
CA GLU A 169 -4.01 -17.23 0.61
C GLU A 169 -4.17 -15.85 1.26
N THR A 170 -4.17 -14.79 0.45
CA THR A 170 -4.14 -13.39 0.92
C THR A 170 -5.50 -12.70 0.91
N GLY A 171 -6.55 -13.30 0.32
CA GLY A 171 -7.86 -12.67 0.16
C GLY A 171 -7.81 -11.31 -0.57
N VAL A 172 -8.80 -10.46 -0.32
CA VAL A 172 -8.94 -9.11 -0.90
C VAL A 172 -8.99 -8.07 0.22
N PHE A 173 -8.13 -7.05 0.16
CA PHE A 173 -8.29 -5.86 1.01
C PHE A 173 -9.28 -4.89 0.36
N VAL A 174 -10.24 -4.39 1.15
CA VAL A 174 -11.27 -3.47 0.69
C VAL A 174 -11.46 -2.32 1.67
N SER A 175 -12.07 -1.23 1.20
CA SER A 175 -12.47 -0.09 2.05
C SER A 175 -13.92 0.30 1.80
N TYR A 176 -14.69 0.59 2.85
CA TYR A 176 -16.09 1.00 2.72
C TYR A 176 -16.27 2.33 1.98
N LEU A 177 -17.33 2.38 1.18
CA LEU A 177 -17.83 3.55 0.49
C LEU A 177 -19.24 3.86 0.98
N HIS A 178 -19.45 5.12 1.34
CA HIS A 178 -20.71 5.60 1.89
C HIS A 178 -21.36 6.61 0.96
N LYS A 179 -22.69 6.53 0.79
CA LYS A 179 -23.43 7.47 -0.05
C LYS A 179 -23.44 8.86 0.58
N ALA A 180 -23.00 9.86 -0.17
CA ALA A 180 -23.04 11.26 0.22
C ALA A 180 -24.48 11.78 0.24
N LYS A 181 -24.88 12.40 1.35
CA LYS A 181 -26.20 13.00 1.47
C LYS A 181 -26.40 14.12 0.46
N GLY A 182 -27.55 14.12 -0.20
CA GLY A 182 -27.92 15.15 -1.19
C GLY A 182 -27.32 14.92 -2.58
N PHE A 183 -26.73 13.74 -2.83
CA PHE A 183 -26.32 13.32 -4.16
C PHE A 183 -27.05 12.03 -4.56
N ALA A 184 -27.38 11.91 -5.85
CA ALA A 184 -28.07 10.74 -6.37
C ALA A 184 -27.22 9.45 -6.23
N SER A 185 -25.92 9.52 -6.57
CA SER A 185 -25.03 8.35 -6.58
C SER A 185 -23.56 8.66 -6.31
N VAL A 186 -23.27 9.71 -5.53
CA VAL A 186 -21.91 10.01 -5.08
C VAL A 186 -21.62 9.23 -3.80
N PHE A 187 -20.50 8.52 -3.79
CA PHE A 187 -20.00 7.74 -2.66
C PHE A 187 -18.60 8.19 -2.29
N PHE A 188 -18.24 8.09 -1.02
CA PHE A 188 -16.94 8.53 -0.53
C PHE A 188 -16.50 7.68 0.66
N ARG A 189 -15.19 7.70 0.94
CA ARG A 189 -14.65 7.08 2.15
C ARG A 189 -14.81 8.05 3.32
N ILE A 190 -15.22 7.56 4.47
CA ILE A 190 -15.19 8.36 5.69
C ILE A 190 -13.74 8.36 6.19
N GLU A 191 -13.20 9.53 6.52
CA GLU A 191 -11.84 9.65 7.07
C GLU A 191 -11.80 9.27 8.56
N THR A 192 -12.20 8.03 8.89
CA THR A 192 -12.19 7.51 10.28
C THR A 192 -10.90 6.77 10.63
N GLY A 193 -9.92 6.70 9.71
CA GLY A 193 -8.63 6.05 9.91
C GLY A 193 -8.60 4.57 9.47
N PRO A 194 -7.65 3.76 9.93
CA PRO A 194 -7.44 2.37 9.46
C PRO A 194 -8.59 1.39 9.81
N ALA A 195 -9.64 1.83 10.51
CA ALA A 195 -10.77 1.01 10.91
C ALA A 195 -11.71 0.60 9.75
N ASP A 196 -11.69 1.34 8.64
CA ASP A 196 -12.56 1.08 7.49
C ASP A 196 -11.94 0.19 6.42
N ILE A 197 -10.69 -0.25 6.63
CA ILE A 197 -9.99 -1.21 5.77
C ILE A 197 -10.08 -2.59 6.40
N PHE A 198 -10.63 -3.55 5.68
CA PHE A 198 -10.75 -4.92 6.15
C PHE A 198 -10.47 -5.90 5.02
N ARG A 199 -10.29 -7.16 5.40
CA ARG A 199 -9.91 -8.24 4.50
C ARG A 199 -11.08 -9.18 4.29
N ILE A 200 -11.35 -9.53 3.04
CA ILE A 200 -12.37 -10.50 2.64
C ILE A 200 -11.67 -11.75 2.11
N TYR A 201 -11.97 -12.88 2.75
CA TYR A 201 -11.42 -14.17 2.35
C TYR A 201 -12.34 -14.92 1.38
N SER A 202 -13.66 -14.82 1.57
CA SER A 202 -14.63 -15.51 0.73
C SER A 202 -15.08 -14.64 -0.43
N LEU A 203 -14.83 -15.12 -1.66
CA LEU A 203 -15.36 -14.54 -2.88
C LEU A 203 -16.90 -14.50 -2.89
N TYR A 204 -17.57 -15.46 -2.25
CA TYR A 204 -19.04 -15.55 -2.24
C TYR A 204 -19.73 -14.40 -1.45
N ARG A 205 -18.96 -13.56 -0.74
CA ARG A 205 -19.47 -12.32 -0.14
C ARG A 205 -19.71 -11.22 -1.19
N PHE A 206 -19.04 -11.27 -2.34
CA PHE A 206 -19.20 -10.30 -3.41
C PHE A 206 -20.50 -10.55 -4.19
N SER A 207 -21.33 -9.51 -4.30
CA SER A 207 -22.62 -9.59 -5.01
C SER A 207 -22.49 -9.21 -6.48
N HIS A 208 -21.88 -8.07 -6.78
CA HIS A 208 -21.68 -7.58 -8.15
C HIS A 208 -20.69 -6.41 -8.18
N MET A 209 -20.03 -6.21 -9.32
CA MET A 209 -19.28 -4.99 -9.60
C MET A 209 -20.25 -3.85 -9.90
N VAL A 210 -19.95 -2.67 -9.37
CA VAL A 210 -20.69 -1.44 -9.65
C VAL A 210 -19.80 -0.56 -10.52
N PRO A 211 -20.18 -0.20 -11.76
CA PRO A 211 -19.41 0.75 -12.54
C PRO A 211 -19.26 2.08 -11.80
N SER A 212 -18.05 2.63 -11.81
CA SER A 212 -17.75 3.87 -11.09
C SER A 212 -16.88 4.82 -11.90
N PHE A 213 -17.01 6.10 -11.55
CA PHE A 213 -16.19 7.18 -12.07
C PHE A 213 -15.62 7.96 -10.88
N LYS A 214 -14.29 8.02 -10.78
CA LYS A 214 -13.63 8.74 -9.69
C LYS A 214 -13.74 10.25 -9.93
N LEU A 215 -14.23 10.94 -8.91
CA LEU A 215 -14.43 12.38 -8.91
C LEU A 215 -13.15 13.12 -8.49
N THR A 216 -12.87 14.24 -9.15
CA THR A 216 -11.80 15.20 -8.85
C THR A 216 -12.32 16.39 -8.03
N GLU A 217 -11.43 17.05 -7.29
CA GLU A 217 -11.77 18.22 -6.44
C GLU A 217 -12.35 19.42 -7.22
N THR A 218 -12.40 19.37 -8.55
CA THR A 218 -12.87 20.47 -9.41
C THR A 218 -14.34 20.38 -9.81
N GLU A 219 -15.03 19.28 -9.50
CA GLU A 219 -16.35 18.96 -10.07
C GLU A 219 -17.54 19.62 -9.37
N GLY A 220 -17.34 20.33 -8.27
CA GLY A 220 -18.38 21.20 -7.70
C GLY A 220 -18.27 21.43 -6.19
N LYS A 221 -18.96 22.46 -5.70
CA LYS A 221 -19.08 22.71 -4.25
C LYS A 221 -19.87 21.59 -3.58
N GLY A 222 -19.28 20.99 -2.55
CA GLY A 222 -19.95 20.00 -1.70
C GLY A 222 -19.67 18.54 -2.06
N VAL A 223 -18.92 18.26 -3.14
CA VAL A 223 -18.44 16.92 -3.45
C VAL A 223 -17.34 16.54 -2.41
N PRO A 224 -17.45 15.38 -1.74
CA PRO A 224 -16.41 14.91 -0.82
C PRO A 224 -15.07 14.66 -1.53
N LYS A 225 -13.97 14.71 -0.78
CA LYS A 225 -12.66 14.25 -1.27
C LYS A 225 -12.69 12.75 -1.54
N ASP A 226 -11.91 12.31 -2.55
CA ASP A 226 -11.82 10.91 -2.98
C ASP A 226 -13.19 10.24 -3.24
N ALA A 227 -14.14 11.02 -3.76
CA ALA A 227 -15.47 10.53 -4.09
C ALA A 227 -15.50 9.77 -5.42
N TYR A 228 -16.51 8.92 -5.57
CA TYR A 228 -16.85 8.18 -6.76
C TYR A 228 -18.32 8.44 -7.10
N GLU A 229 -18.62 8.73 -8.35
CA GLU A 229 -19.97 8.55 -8.86
C GLU A 229 -20.14 7.08 -9.25
N LEU A 230 -21.12 6.42 -8.63
CA LEU A 230 -21.49 5.05 -8.97
C LEU A 230 -22.65 5.05 -9.97
N ASP A 231 -22.70 4.04 -10.83
CA ASP A 231 -23.83 3.85 -11.75
C ASP A 231 -25.10 3.48 -11.00
N GLN A 232 -26.10 4.36 -11.09
CA GLN A 232 -27.40 4.21 -10.43
C GLN A 232 -28.14 2.93 -10.83
N ALA A 233 -27.91 2.42 -12.05
CA ALA A 233 -28.55 1.19 -12.51
C ALA A 233 -28.04 -0.05 -11.76
N ALA A 234 -26.89 0.05 -11.09
CA ALA A 234 -26.29 -1.01 -10.27
C ALA A 234 -26.40 -0.70 -8.76
N LEU A 235 -27.32 0.18 -8.36
CA LEU A 235 -27.58 0.52 -6.96
C LEU A 235 -28.99 0.10 -6.53
N PRO A 236 -29.17 -0.37 -5.27
CA PRO A 236 -30.50 -0.59 -4.73
C PRO A 236 -31.26 0.74 -4.56
N LYS A 237 -32.59 0.66 -4.57
CA LYS A 237 -33.48 1.83 -4.52
C LYS A 237 -33.31 2.70 -3.27
N LYS A 238 -32.86 2.13 -2.16
CA LYS A 238 -32.66 2.82 -0.88
C LYS A 238 -31.28 2.49 -0.34
N ILE A 239 -30.51 3.53 -0.06
CA ILE A 239 -29.18 3.44 0.53
C ILE A 239 -29.13 4.48 1.65
N GLN A 240 -28.53 4.12 2.77
CA GLN A 240 -28.34 5.04 3.87
C GLN A 240 -27.34 6.13 3.46
N GLU A 241 -27.74 7.38 3.61
CA GLU A 241 -26.92 8.55 3.28
C GLU A 241 -26.21 9.07 4.53
N ILE A 242 -24.97 9.51 4.34
CA ILE A 242 -24.15 10.08 5.41
C ILE A 242 -23.85 11.53 5.09
N MET A 243 -23.96 12.38 6.12
CA MET A 243 -23.59 13.79 6.03
C MET A 243 -22.11 13.90 5.68
N VAL A 244 -21.78 14.60 4.60
CA VAL A 244 -20.40 14.97 4.30
C VAL A 244 -19.90 15.86 5.43
N PRO A 245 -18.79 15.51 6.13
CA PRO A 245 -18.22 16.38 7.15
C PRO A 245 -17.93 17.75 6.54
N SER A 246 -18.56 18.81 7.07
CA SER A 246 -18.37 20.16 6.56
C SER A 246 -17.01 20.68 7.01
N GLU A 247 -16.14 21.07 6.08
CA GLU A 247 -14.90 21.79 6.39
C GLU A 247 -15.24 23.17 6.98
N SER A 248 -15.54 23.21 8.29
CA SER A 248 -15.63 24.45 9.05
C SER A 248 -14.23 24.83 9.56
N ASN A 249 -13.65 25.85 8.94
CA ASN A 249 -12.56 26.73 9.43
C ASN A 249 -11.62 26.15 10.50
N SER A 250 -10.93 25.06 10.18
CA SER A 250 -9.67 24.74 10.85
C SER A 250 -8.58 24.69 9.79
N LYS A 251 -7.50 25.45 10.03
CA LYS A 251 -6.29 25.43 9.19
C LYS A 251 -5.90 23.97 8.89
N PRO A 252 -5.42 23.64 7.68
CA PRO A 252 -5.24 22.26 7.25
C PRO A 252 -4.32 21.54 8.22
N LYS A 253 -4.88 20.60 9.00
CA LYS A 253 -4.09 19.58 9.67
C LYS A 253 -3.68 18.60 8.59
N ARG A 254 -2.36 18.49 8.36
CA ARG A 254 -1.74 17.53 7.44
C ARG A 254 -2.31 16.14 7.72
N GLN A 255 -3.07 15.59 6.76
CA GLN A 255 -3.41 14.18 6.73
C GLN A 255 -2.12 13.36 6.61
N GLU A 256 -1.92 12.43 7.54
CA GLU A 256 -0.74 11.57 7.57
C GLU A 256 -0.90 10.43 6.56
N ILE A 257 -0.33 10.63 5.37
CA ILE A 257 -0.24 9.59 4.33
C ILE A 257 0.80 8.56 4.81
N TYR A 258 0.40 7.30 4.98
CA TYR A 258 1.30 6.17 5.17
C TYR A 258 1.36 5.27 3.92
N PHE A 259 2.54 4.76 3.59
CA PHE A 259 2.81 3.95 2.39
C PHE A 259 3.70 2.76 2.76
N ALA A 260 3.31 1.53 2.38
CA ALA A 260 4.11 0.33 2.61
C ALA A 260 4.87 -0.10 1.34
N SER A 261 6.16 -0.36 1.43
CA SER A 261 6.98 -0.93 0.35
C SER A 261 8.12 -1.78 0.91
N LYS A 262 8.30 -2.99 0.36
CA LYS A 262 9.36 -3.95 0.77
C LYS A 262 9.44 -4.12 2.31
N GLY A 263 8.28 -4.30 2.97
CA GLY A 263 8.20 -4.46 4.42
C GLY A 263 8.36 -3.17 5.26
N LYS A 264 8.63 -2.01 4.64
CA LYS A 264 8.79 -0.72 5.33
C LYS A 264 7.54 0.13 5.18
N VAL A 265 7.11 0.81 6.26
CA VAL A 265 5.96 1.73 6.26
C VAL A 265 6.42 3.17 6.43
N PHE A 266 6.28 3.96 5.37
CA PHE A 266 6.68 5.35 5.28
C PHE A 266 5.52 6.28 5.60
N GLN A 267 5.74 7.27 6.46
CA GLN A 267 4.76 8.28 6.86
C GLN A 267 5.41 9.66 6.94
N THR A 268 4.65 10.71 6.62
CA THR A 268 5.14 12.09 6.79
C THR A 268 5.51 12.36 8.25
N GLY A 269 6.63 13.04 8.46
CA GLY A 269 7.18 13.34 9.78
C GLY A 269 8.26 12.37 10.23
N GLN A 270 8.26 11.14 9.72
CA GLN A 270 9.30 10.16 10.03
C GLN A 270 10.68 10.60 9.53
N VAL A 271 11.72 10.21 10.25
CA VAL A 271 13.11 10.38 9.85
C VAL A 271 13.65 9.01 9.45
N TRP A 272 14.28 8.95 8.29
CA TRP A 272 14.85 7.73 7.75
C TRP A 272 16.29 7.96 7.33
N SER A 273 17.12 6.91 7.45
CA SER A 273 18.42 6.86 6.83
C SER A 273 18.28 6.47 5.35
N PHE A 274 19.10 7.05 4.47
CA PHE A 274 19.04 6.79 3.04
C PHE A 274 20.42 6.88 2.38
N CYS A 275 20.57 6.12 1.31
CA CYS A 275 21.79 6.07 0.52
C CYS A 275 21.80 7.20 -0.51
N SER A 276 22.92 7.92 -0.59
CA SER A 276 23.09 9.05 -1.52
C SER A 276 24.56 9.19 -1.88
N GLY A 277 24.90 9.15 -3.16
CA GLY A 277 26.29 9.24 -3.63
C GLY A 277 26.81 7.88 -4.11
N TYR A 278 28.13 7.68 -4.02
CA TYR A 278 28.83 6.53 -4.60
C TYR A 278 28.90 5.30 -3.68
N ASP A 279 28.76 5.46 -2.36
CA ASP A 279 29.12 4.40 -1.41
C ASP A 279 28.00 3.40 -1.07
N ASP A 280 26.81 3.49 -1.70
CA ASP A 280 25.60 2.68 -1.42
C ASP A 280 25.20 2.57 0.07
N LEU A 281 25.85 3.32 0.97
CA LEU A 281 25.65 3.29 2.40
C LEU A 281 24.63 4.34 2.89
N PRO A 282 23.87 4.04 3.95
CA PRO A 282 22.83 4.92 4.47
C PRO A 282 23.40 6.02 5.39
N LEU A 283 24.35 6.81 4.87
CA LEU A 283 25.11 7.83 5.61
C LEU A 283 24.33 9.13 5.86
N TYR A 284 23.14 9.26 5.29
CA TYR A 284 22.36 10.50 5.32
C TYR A 284 20.99 10.28 5.93
N TYR A 285 20.46 11.31 6.60
CA TYR A 285 19.14 11.29 7.20
C TYR A 285 18.18 12.28 6.52
N GLY A 286 16.93 11.87 6.33
CA GLY A 286 15.90 12.68 5.70
C GLY A 286 14.60 12.62 6.48
N LYS A 287 14.02 13.78 6.79
CA LYS A 287 12.67 13.85 7.33
C LYS A 287 11.66 13.84 6.18
N ILE A 288 10.78 12.85 6.12
CA ILE A 288 9.73 12.79 5.11
C ILE A 288 8.76 13.96 5.33
N GLN A 289 8.70 14.88 4.37
CA GLN A 289 7.81 16.03 4.43
C GLN A 289 6.55 15.82 3.60
N LYS A 290 6.67 15.05 2.51
CA LYS A 290 5.58 14.72 1.62
C LYS A 290 5.85 13.39 0.92
N ILE A 291 4.81 12.61 0.69
CA ILE A 291 4.87 11.40 -0.13
C ILE A 291 4.00 11.66 -1.36
N THR A 292 4.52 11.37 -2.55
CA THR A 292 3.76 11.44 -3.80
C THR A 292 3.86 10.12 -4.52
N PHE A 293 2.84 9.77 -5.29
CA PHE A 293 2.93 8.66 -6.24
C PHE A 293 2.48 9.14 -7.61
N THR A 294 2.98 8.50 -8.65
CA THR A 294 2.53 8.70 -10.01
C THR A 294 2.25 7.34 -10.60
N GLN A 295 1.03 7.15 -11.10
CA GLN A 295 0.61 5.90 -11.72
C GLN A 295 0.16 6.19 -13.15
N ALA A 296 1.01 5.82 -14.11
CA ALA A 296 0.64 5.85 -15.52
C ALA A 296 -0.14 4.57 -15.87
N PHE A 297 -0.99 4.64 -16.90
CA PHE A 297 -1.79 3.50 -17.35
C PHE A 297 -0.90 2.27 -17.62
N LYS A 298 -1.24 1.13 -16.99
CA LYS A 298 -0.50 -0.15 -17.05
C LYS A 298 0.94 -0.13 -16.50
N GLN A 299 1.32 0.87 -15.70
CA GLN A 299 2.61 0.87 -15.00
C GLN A 299 2.40 0.76 -13.49
N GLU A 300 3.37 0.12 -12.83
CA GLU A 300 3.40 0.09 -11.38
C GLU A 300 3.47 1.53 -10.83
N PRO A 301 2.75 1.83 -9.73
CA PRO A 301 2.79 3.14 -9.12
C PRO A 301 4.22 3.47 -8.67
N VAL A 302 4.76 4.57 -9.18
CA VAL A 302 6.08 5.07 -8.80
C VAL A 302 5.92 5.99 -7.61
N PHE A 303 6.36 5.53 -6.44
CA PHE A 303 6.37 6.33 -5.22
C PHE A 303 7.63 7.18 -5.11
N LYS A 304 7.46 8.41 -4.61
CA LYS A 304 8.50 9.41 -4.42
C LYS A 304 8.37 10.00 -3.02
N LEU A 305 9.43 9.93 -2.24
CA LEU A 305 9.53 10.53 -0.91
C LEU A 305 10.18 11.91 -1.08
N HIS A 306 9.47 12.94 -0.66
CA HIS A 306 10.00 14.31 -0.60
C HIS A 306 10.53 14.53 0.81
N ILE A 307 11.84 14.50 0.95
CA ILE A 307 12.52 14.59 2.24
C ILE A 307 13.16 15.97 2.42
N GLY A 308 13.07 16.52 3.62
CA GLY A 308 13.98 17.56 4.06
C GLY A 308 15.26 16.89 4.56
N ARG A 309 16.35 16.96 3.78
CA ARG A 309 17.65 16.39 4.19
C ARG A 309 18.08 17.01 5.51
N LEU A 310 18.46 16.18 6.46
CA LEU A 310 19.04 16.62 7.72
C LEU A 310 20.51 16.99 7.49
N LYS A 311 20.89 18.21 7.87
CA LYS A 311 22.28 18.66 7.82
C LYS A 311 22.80 18.83 9.24
N ALA A 312 24.02 18.37 9.49
CA ALA A 312 24.68 18.58 10.77
C ALA A 312 24.78 20.08 11.09
N THR A 313 24.50 20.42 12.35
CA THR A 313 24.65 21.78 12.86
C THR A 313 26.13 22.17 12.79
N THR A 314 26.40 23.31 12.15
CA THR A 314 27.75 23.86 12.01
C THR A 314 27.73 25.33 12.49
N PRO A 315 28.70 25.76 13.32
CA PRO A 315 29.80 24.97 13.88
C PRO A 315 29.29 23.88 14.84
N PHE A 316 30.08 22.82 15.01
CA PHE A 316 29.75 21.77 15.96
C PHE A 316 29.82 22.33 17.40
N PRO A 317 29.19 21.65 18.38
CA PRO A 317 29.43 21.93 19.78
C PRO A 317 30.94 21.93 20.07
N LYS A 318 31.42 22.87 20.91
CA LYS A 318 32.86 23.10 21.15
C LYS A 318 33.60 21.87 21.68
N ASP A 319 32.86 20.95 22.28
CA ASP A 319 33.32 19.69 22.85
C ASP A 319 33.50 18.59 21.78
N VAL A 320 33.10 18.81 20.53
CA VAL A 320 33.16 17.82 19.44
C VAL A 320 34.25 18.20 18.45
N VAL A 321 35.09 17.22 18.13
CA VAL A 321 36.12 17.32 17.10
C VAL A 321 35.45 17.36 15.74
N GLU A 322 35.79 18.38 14.93
CA GLU A 322 35.26 18.53 13.57
C GLU A 322 36.18 17.84 12.55
N TRP A 323 35.58 17.27 11.50
CA TRP A 323 36.32 16.85 10.32
C TRP A 323 37.07 18.04 9.69
N ARG A 324 38.33 17.85 9.27
CA ARG A 324 39.03 18.87 8.48
C ARG A 324 38.38 19.04 7.12
N ASP A 325 38.01 17.92 6.48
CA ASP A 325 37.20 17.94 5.26
C ASP A 325 35.72 18.15 5.62
N ARG A 326 35.13 19.24 5.10
CA ARG A 326 33.71 19.56 5.32
C ARG A 326 32.76 18.71 4.46
N GLY A 327 33.29 17.92 3.53
CA GLY A 327 32.56 16.95 2.73
C GLY A 327 32.21 15.68 3.50
N MET A 328 32.89 15.41 4.61
CA MET A 328 32.70 14.20 5.40
C MET A 328 31.26 14.06 5.93
N PRO A 329 30.65 12.87 5.81
CA PRO A 329 29.35 12.61 6.38
C PRO A 329 29.43 12.62 7.91
N VAL A 330 28.30 12.92 8.54
CA VAL A 330 28.17 12.98 10.00
C VAL A 330 27.06 12.01 10.37
N GLY A 331 27.44 10.85 10.90
CA GLY A 331 26.51 9.79 11.29
C GLY A 331 25.76 10.06 12.57
N CYS A 332 26.38 10.74 13.53
CA CYS A 332 25.74 11.08 14.79
C CYS A 332 26.05 12.51 15.23
N GLY A 333 25.10 13.12 15.94
CA GLY A 333 25.15 14.50 16.35
C GLY A 333 23.78 15.17 16.29
N THR A 334 23.81 16.50 16.24
CA THR A 334 22.61 17.34 16.13
C THR A 334 22.47 17.85 14.71
N PHE A 335 21.27 17.72 14.15
CA PHE A 335 20.95 18.04 12.78
C PHE A 335 19.74 18.96 12.69
N TYR A 336 19.62 19.69 11.59
CA TYR A 336 18.41 20.44 11.24
C TYR A 336 17.89 20.01 9.87
N ALA A 337 16.56 20.04 9.70
CA ALA A 337 15.94 19.72 8.43
C ALA A 337 16.03 20.91 7.46
N ARG A 338 16.59 20.69 6.27
CA ARG A 338 16.58 21.70 5.20
C ARG A 338 15.14 21.98 4.74
N LYS A 339 14.87 23.24 4.40
CA LYS A 339 13.59 23.67 3.80
C LYS A 339 13.43 23.18 2.36
N ALA A 340 14.54 23.09 1.61
CA ALA A 340 14.54 22.52 0.28
C ALA A 340 14.29 21.01 0.36
N LEU A 341 13.32 20.53 -0.42
CA LEU A 341 12.96 19.11 -0.46
C LEU A 341 13.75 18.40 -1.55
N GLU A 342 14.31 17.25 -1.20
CA GLU A 342 14.93 16.31 -2.11
C GLU A 342 13.97 15.16 -2.37
N ILE A 343 13.97 14.65 -3.60
CA ILE A 343 13.13 13.53 -4.00
C ILE A 343 13.98 12.27 -4.02
N ILE A 344 13.62 11.29 -3.21
CA ILE A 344 14.24 9.96 -3.19
C ILE A 344 13.18 8.88 -3.44
N THR A 345 13.61 7.71 -3.88
CA THR A 345 12.73 6.54 -4.03
C THR A 345 12.75 5.69 -2.75
N PRO A 346 11.67 4.95 -2.46
CA PRO A 346 11.62 4.02 -1.33
C PRO A 346 12.74 2.96 -1.32
N SER A 347 13.33 2.65 -2.48
CA SER A 347 14.45 1.72 -2.58
C SER A 347 15.77 2.27 -2.05
N GLN A 348 15.92 3.59 -1.93
CA GLN A 348 17.12 4.24 -1.41
C GLN A 348 17.14 4.31 0.12
N VAL A 349 16.07 3.88 0.78
CA VAL A 349 15.87 4.07 2.22
C VAL A 349 16.26 2.81 2.98
N SER A 350 17.13 2.94 3.99
CA SER A 350 17.62 1.81 4.78
C SER A 350 16.71 1.55 5.98
N HIS A 351 16.81 2.32 7.05
CA HIS A 351 16.07 2.08 8.29
C HIS A 351 15.50 3.37 8.88
N GLN A 352 14.42 3.22 9.64
CA GLN A 352 13.82 4.35 10.34
C GLN A 352 14.70 4.75 11.53
N VAL A 353 14.87 6.05 11.72
CA VAL A 353 15.61 6.62 12.85
C VAL A 353 14.64 7.39 13.72
N ILE A 354 14.77 7.24 15.03
CA ILE A 354 13.96 7.95 16.03
C ILE A 354 14.88 8.95 16.73
N PRO A 355 15.03 10.18 16.20
CA PRO A 355 15.86 11.20 16.82
C PRO A 355 15.19 11.78 18.08
N GLN A 356 16.02 12.28 18.99
CA GLN A 356 15.56 13.20 20.04
C GLN A 356 15.30 14.57 19.42
N VAL A 357 14.08 15.08 19.54
CA VAL A 357 13.67 16.35 18.93
C VAL A 357 13.72 17.46 19.98
N SER A 358 14.32 18.61 19.63
CA SER A 358 14.34 19.79 20.50
C SER A 358 12.94 20.34 20.79
N LEU A 359 12.81 21.14 21.85
CA LEU A 359 11.54 21.75 22.25
C LEU A 359 10.91 22.62 21.15
N ASP A 360 11.72 23.26 20.31
CA ASP A 360 11.26 24.08 19.19
C ASP A 360 10.97 23.28 17.90
N GLY A 361 11.25 21.97 17.88
CA GLY A 361 10.99 21.07 16.76
C GLY A 361 11.96 21.18 15.58
N ASN A 362 13.02 21.98 15.72
CA ASN A 362 13.93 22.31 14.62
C ASN A 362 15.21 21.48 14.60
N GLU A 363 15.63 20.98 15.76
CA GLU A 363 16.82 20.18 15.92
C GLU A 363 16.48 18.71 16.19
N TYR A 364 17.24 17.83 15.56
CA TYR A 364 17.09 16.39 15.59
C TYR A 364 18.43 15.84 16.05
N THR A 365 18.48 15.25 17.24
CA THR A 365 19.70 14.67 17.80
C THR A 365 19.66 13.15 17.64
N ILE A 366 20.65 12.61 16.95
CA ILE A 366 20.84 11.18 16.72
C ILE A 366 22.19 10.86 17.36
N LEU A 367 22.19 10.07 18.43
CA LEU A 367 23.40 9.66 19.14
C LEU A 367 23.36 8.15 19.37
N PRO A 368 24.52 7.47 19.40
CA PRO A 368 24.58 6.05 19.73
C PRO A 368 23.99 5.79 21.11
N LYS A 369 23.16 4.74 21.22
CA LYS A 369 22.53 4.29 22.47
C LYS A 369 22.94 2.87 22.82
N ILE A 370 22.96 2.56 24.13
CA ILE A 370 23.22 1.22 24.63
C ILE A 370 22.36 0.17 23.92
N GLY A 371 23.00 -0.92 23.48
CA GLY A 371 22.40 -2.02 22.72
C GLY A 371 22.24 -1.75 21.22
N GLU A 372 22.56 -0.56 20.72
CA GLU A 372 22.54 -0.28 19.28
C GLU A 372 23.83 -0.74 18.60
N VAL A 373 23.70 -1.13 17.33
CA VAL A 373 24.83 -1.48 16.46
C VAL A 373 25.13 -0.32 15.51
N TRP A 374 26.41 0.00 15.37
CA TRP A 374 26.90 1.08 14.54
C TRP A 374 28.12 0.64 13.72
N ALA A 375 28.25 1.19 12.51
CA ALA A 375 29.50 1.17 11.78
C ALA A 375 30.39 2.34 12.25
N ILE A 376 31.68 2.06 12.43
CA ILE A 376 32.70 3.06 12.76
C ILE A 376 33.83 3.01 11.73
N TYR A 377 34.55 4.13 11.59
CA TYR A 377 35.76 4.17 10.77
C TYR A 377 36.91 3.45 11.48
N ARG A 378 37.47 2.38 10.87
CA ARG A 378 38.54 1.56 11.47
C ARG A 378 39.81 2.35 11.75
N TYR A 379 40.23 3.20 10.79
CA TYR A 379 41.43 4.03 10.90
C TYR A 379 41.07 5.50 11.05
N TRP A 380 40.33 5.84 12.11
CA TRP A 380 39.83 7.20 12.30
C TRP A 380 40.97 8.22 12.44
N SER A 381 40.83 9.33 11.72
CA SER A 381 41.67 10.52 11.82
C SER A 381 40.89 11.73 11.34
N VAL A 382 41.05 12.89 11.98
CA VAL A 382 40.42 14.15 11.55
C VAL A 382 40.85 14.61 10.14
N HIS A 383 41.88 13.99 9.58
CA HIS A 383 42.46 14.28 8.28
C HIS A 383 41.98 13.38 7.14
N ILE A 384 41.16 12.36 7.42
CA ILE A 384 40.55 11.54 6.36
C ILE A 384 39.73 12.47 5.44
N ASP A 385 39.84 12.30 4.13
CA ASP A 385 39.03 12.99 3.14
C ASP A 385 38.02 12.04 2.44
N GLY A 386 37.08 12.63 1.69
CA GLY A 386 36.04 11.83 1.02
C GLY A 386 36.55 10.84 -0.03
N GLU A 387 37.77 10.99 -0.56
CA GLU A 387 38.37 10.06 -1.53
C GLU A 387 38.95 8.83 -0.82
N ASP A 388 39.44 8.98 0.42
CA ASP A 388 39.88 7.87 1.28
C ASP A 388 38.73 6.92 1.70
N LEU A 389 37.47 7.37 1.64
CA LEU A 389 36.29 6.56 1.94
C LEU A 389 36.02 5.46 0.91
N GLU A 390 36.51 5.61 -0.33
CA GLU A 390 36.37 4.59 -1.39
C GLU A 390 37.11 3.29 -1.02
N PHE A 391 38.12 3.39 -0.14
CA PHE A 391 38.86 2.27 0.47
C PHE A 391 38.45 2.02 1.93
N GLY A 392 37.44 2.73 2.44
CA GLY A 392 37.09 2.86 3.85
C GLY A 392 36.78 1.52 4.51
N LEU A 393 37.71 1.04 5.32
CA LEU A 393 37.51 -0.11 6.18
C LEU A 393 36.64 0.31 7.37
N TYR A 394 35.48 -0.32 7.48
CA TYR A 394 34.57 -0.13 8.60
C TYR A 394 34.75 -1.27 9.59
N ASP A 395 34.57 -0.94 10.86
CA ASP A 395 34.29 -1.92 11.91
C ASP A 395 32.84 -1.79 12.33
N ILE A 396 32.24 -2.92 12.73
CA ILE A 396 30.90 -2.95 13.28
C ILE A 396 31.02 -3.10 14.79
N VAL A 397 30.32 -2.26 15.53
CA VAL A 397 30.35 -2.26 16.99
C VAL A 397 28.97 -2.22 17.59
N GLU A 398 28.80 -2.90 18.72
CA GLU A 398 27.68 -2.72 19.63
C GLU A 398 28.05 -1.69 20.71
N VAL A 399 27.14 -0.78 21.02
CA VAL A 399 27.30 0.16 22.14
C VAL A 399 26.93 -0.53 23.45
N LEU A 400 27.89 -0.66 24.35
CA LEU A 400 27.69 -1.27 25.68
C LEU A 400 27.31 -0.26 26.76
N ASP A 401 27.70 1.02 26.60
CA ASP A 401 27.39 2.10 27.55
C ASP A 401 27.38 3.47 26.85
N ASP A 402 26.33 4.26 27.07
CA ASP A 402 26.19 5.66 26.61
C ASP A 402 26.07 6.69 27.77
N SER A 403 26.15 6.21 29.02
CA SER A 403 25.82 6.94 30.24
C SER A 403 27.00 7.68 30.91
N LEU A 404 28.25 7.35 30.57
CA LEU A 404 29.48 7.94 31.11
C LEU A 404 30.08 9.04 30.20
N GLU A 405 31.22 9.64 30.57
CA GLU A 405 31.92 10.68 29.79
C GLU A 405 32.21 10.25 28.34
N ASP A 406 32.39 8.95 28.09
CA ASP A 406 32.70 8.34 26.80
C ASP A 406 31.75 7.18 26.46
N TYR A 407 31.73 6.75 25.20
CA TYR A 407 31.00 5.55 24.77
C TYR A 407 31.85 4.31 25.00
N LYS A 408 31.30 3.26 25.60
CA LYS A 408 31.93 1.93 25.62
C LYS A 408 31.35 1.08 24.50
N VAL A 409 32.18 0.48 23.68
CA VAL A 409 31.75 -0.31 22.52
C VAL A 409 32.42 -1.68 22.48
N GLN A 410 31.73 -2.66 21.91
CA GLN A 410 32.20 -4.02 21.65
C GLN A 410 32.24 -4.24 20.15
N MET A 411 33.36 -4.69 19.63
CA MET A 411 33.49 -5.05 18.23
C MET A 411 32.70 -6.31 17.90
N LEU A 412 32.10 -6.32 16.70
CA LEU A 412 31.39 -7.43 16.12
C LEU A 412 32.12 -7.96 14.89
N VAL A 413 32.28 -9.28 14.81
CA VAL A 413 32.90 -9.99 13.68
C VAL A 413 31.85 -10.79 12.92
N GLN A 414 31.97 -10.86 11.60
CA GLN A 414 31.05 -11.60 10.74
C GLN A 414 31.31 -13.11 10.85
N GLU A 415 30.24 -13.89 10.96
CA GLU A 415 30.27 -15.36 10.89
C GLU A 415 30.13 -15.82 9.42
N SER A 416 31.14 -16.53 8.91
CA SER A 416 31.27 -16.88 7.49
C SER A 416 30.58 -18.19 7.05
N TYR A 417 30.14 -19.03 7.99
CA TYR A 417 29.64 -20.38 7.69
C TYR A 417 28.11 -20.49 7.49
N LEU A 418 27.35 -19.40 7.49
CA LEU A 418 25.88 -19.41 7.51
C LEU A 418 25.20 -19.04 6.18
N ASP A 419 25.96 -18.92 5.08
CA ASP A 419 25.50 -18.23 3.86
C ASP A 419 24.79 -19.10 2.79
N ASP A 420 24.65 -20.42 2.95
CA ASP A 420 24.21 -21.27 1.82
C ASP A 420 22.68 -21.43 1.62
N ASP A 421 21.82 -21.06 2.58
CA ASP A 421 20.36 -21.34 2.51
C ASP A 421 19.42 -20.13 2.78
N ASP A 422 19.94 -18.91 3.02
CA ASP A 422 19.09 -17.73 3.30
C ASP A 422 18.75 -16.98 1.99
N GLU A 423 17.49 -17.08 1.53
CA GLU A 423 16.98 -16.39 0.33
C GLU A 423 17.17 -14.85 0.38
N ASN A 424 17.46 -14.27 1.56
CA ASN A 424 17.59 -12.82 1.76
C ASN A 424 19.04 -12.32 1.96
N TYR A 425 20.07 -13.19 1.83
CA TYR A 425 21.50 -12.84 1.96
C TYR A 425 21.87 -12.07 3.25
N ASN A 426 21.20 -12.33 4.38
CA ASN A 426 21.49 -11.63 5.63
C ASN A 426 22.88 -11.99 6.16
N ARG A 427 23.58 -11.01 6.75
CA ARG A 427 24.89 -11.23 7.39
C ARG A 427 24.72 -11.42 8.90
N TYR A 428 25.46 -12.38 9.46
CA TYR A 428 25.42 -12.71 10.89
C TYR A 428 26.71 -12.27 11.56
N PHE A 429 26.60 -11.65 12.73
CA PHE A 429 27.75 -11.17 13.49
C PHE A 429 27.69 -11.61 14.95
N LYS A 430 28.85 -11.78 15.58
CA LYS A 430 28.98 -12.03 17.02
C LYS A 430 30.01 -11.08 17.65
N GLY A 431 29.98 -10.96 18.98
CA GLY A 431 31.02 -10.24 19.73
C GLY A 431 32.40 -10.82 19.46
N ALA A 432 33.35 -9.98 19.06
CA ALA A 432 34.74 -10.35 18.87
C ALA A 432 35.36 -10.77 20.20
N THR A 433 36.08 -11.89 20.20
CA THR A 433 36.83 -12.38 21.37
C THR A 433 38.31 -12.00 21.31
N GLU A 434 38.85 -11.80 20.11
CA GLU A 434 40.24 -11.41 19.84
C GLU A 434 40.26 -10.41 18.67
N TYR A 435 41.12 -9.39 18.73
CA TYR A 435 41.25 -8.37 17.67
C TYR A 435 42.61 -8.51 16.97
N VAL A 436 42.61 -8.71 15.65
CA VAL A 436 43.81 -9.13 14.90
C VAL A 436 44.50 -7.96 14.16
N ASP A 437 43.86 -6.80 13.97
CA ASP A 437 44.25 -5.90 12.87
C ASP A 437 44.37 -4.39 13.19
N ASN A 438 44.79 -4.02 14.41
CA ASN A 438 45.17 -2.62 14.68
C ASN A 438 46.34 -2.53 15.68
N GLU A 439 47.56 -2.28 15.17
CA GLU A 439 48.78 -2.14 15.99
C GLU A 439 48.80 -0.83 16.82
N VAL A 440 47.86 0.10 16.61
CA VAL A 440 47.91 1.48 17.13
C VAL A 440 46.96 1.77 18.30
N GLU A 441 45.73 1.23 18.31
CA GLU A 441 44.69 1.55 19.34
C GLU A 441 44.45 0.43 20.37
N GLY A 442 45.24 -0.64 20.33
CA GLY A 442 45.15 -1.74 21.30
C GLY A 442 44.32 -2.92 20.81
N SER A 443 44.72 -4.12 21.22
CA SER A 443 44.22 -5.40 20.73
C SER A 443 42.93 -5.88 21.42
N GLU A 444 42.23 -4.99 22.12
CA GLU A 444 41.06 -5.37 22.92
C GLU A 444 39.76 -5.19 22.12
N PRO A 445 38.90 -6.22 22.04
CA PRO A 445 37.65 -6.15 21.30
C PRO A 445 36.59 -5.23 21.96
N ILE A 446 36.87 -4.74 23.17
CA ILE A 446 36.07 -3.75 23.88
C ILE A 446 36.95 -2.52 24.10
N PHE A 447 36.48 -1.36 23.66
CA PHE A 447 37.21 -0.11 23.79
C PHE A 447 36.27 1.07 24.00
N THR A 448 36.84 2.25 24.25
CA THR A 448 36.10 3.48 24.51
C THR A 448 36.26 4.47 23.36
N ILE A 449 35.15 5.07 22.92
CA ILE A 449 35.16 6.19 21.97
C ILE A 449 34.81 7.47 22.74
N PRO A 450 35.71 8.48 22.77
CA PRO A 450 35.42 9.71 23.45
C PRO A 450 34.18 10.42 22.90
N LYS A 451 33.36 11.06 23.76
CA LYS A 451 32.19 11.83 23.26
C LYS A 451 32.60 12.98 22.34
N SER A 452 33.80 13.53 22.55
CA SER A 452 34.41 14.50 21.65
C SER A 452 34.67 13.96 20.25
N GLU A 453 34.86 12.66 20.12
CA GLU A 453 35.20 11.97 18.87
C GLU A 453 34.02 11.17 18.32
N ARG A 454 32.80 11.48 18.74
CA ARG A 454 31.57 10.80 18.30
C ARG A 454 31.36 10.80 16.77
N ILE A 455 32.05 11.66 16.03
CA ILE A 455 32.10 11.62 14.57
C ILE A 455 32.75 10.33 14.01
N ARG A 456 33.42 9.52 14.85
CA ARG A 456 33.86 8.14 14.56
C ARG A 456 32.72 7.21 14.15
N PHE A 457 31.50 7.47 14.64
CA PHE A 457 30.30 6.72 14.28
C PHE A 457 29.79 7.16 12.89
N SER A 458 29.92 6.27 11.91
CA SER A 458 29.57 6.51 10.50
C SER A 458 28.07 6.43 10.25
N ASN A 459 27.46 5.28 10.55
CA ASN A 459 26.02 5.09 10.41
C ASN A 459 25.53 4.01 11.37
N LYS A 460 24.29 4.18 11.82
CA LYS A 460 23.58 3.13 12.55
C LYS A 460 23.35 1.94 11.62
N VAL A 461 23.43 0.74 12.16
CA VAL A 461 23.13 -0.52 11.45
C VAL A 461 21.94 -1.16 12.15
N HIS A 462 20.89 -1.46 11.40
CA HIS A 462 19.74 -2.17 11.95
C HIS A 462 20.09 -3.65 12.10
N ALA A 463 20.14 -4.13 13.35
CA ALA A 463 20.49 -5.50 13.69
C ALA A 463 19.40 -6.14 14.56
N LEU A 464 19.04 -7.38 14.23
CA LEU A 464 18.13 -8.23 15.02
C LEU A 464 18.95 -9.24 15.82
N ARG A 465 18.75 -9.29 17.13
CA ARG A 465 19.34 -10.37 17.94
C ARG A 465 18.62 -11.67 17.68
N VAL A 466 19.36 -12.70 17.30
CA VAL A 466 18.85 -14.04 16.99
C VAL A 466 19.69 -15.07 17.70
N THR A 467 19.06 -16.14 18.19
CA THR A 467 19.77 -17.30 18.73
C THR A 467 19.72 -18.40 17.68
N LYS A 468 20.90 -18.90 17.26
CA LYS A 468 21.02 -19.98 16.27
C LYS A 468 21.84 -21.13 16.84
N GLU A 469 21.46 -22.36 16.51
CA GLU A 469 22.29 -23.53 16.80
C GLU A 469 23.36 -23.66 15.72
N ILE A 470 24.63 -23.57 16.12
CA ILE A 470 25.80 -23.75 15.25
C ILE A 470 26.64 -24.85 15.87
N HIS A 471 26.88 -25.92 15.11
CA HIS A 471 27.65 -27.08 15.57
C HIS A 471 27.15 -27.72 16.89
N GLY A 472 25.85 -27.64 17.17
CA GLY A 472 25.24 -28.19 18.39
C GLY A 472 25.24 -27.24 19.59
N GLU A 473 25.72 -26.00 19.43
CA GLU A 473 25.71 -24.97 20.47
C GLU A 473 24.83 -23.78 20.07
N LEU A 474 24.03 -23.28 21.03
CA LEU A 474 23.23 -22.08 20.83
C LEU A 474 24.12 -20.84 20.93
N ASN A 475 24.17 -20.08 19.85
CA ASN A 475 24.95 -18.86 19.71
C ASN A 475 24.01 -17.66 19.55
N ASP A 476 24.25 -16.60 20.34
CA ASP A 476 23.56 -15.33 20.20
C ASP A 476 24.29 -14.46 19.17
N LEU A 477 23.59 -14.12 18.09
CA LEU A 477 24.12 -13.41 16.93
C LEU A 477 23.30 -12.16 16.64
N PHE A 478 23.90 -11.25 15.89
CA PHE A 478 23.25 -10.12 15.26
C PHE A 478 23.03 -10.43 13.79
N CYS A 479 21.76 -10.50 13.37
CA CYS A 479 21.35 -10.62 11.98
C CYS A 479 21.15 -9.23 11.36
N MET A 480 21.82 -8.95 10.25
CA MET A 480 21.81 -7.65 9.57
C MET A 480 21.49 -7.82 8.08
N GLU A 481 20.70 -6.90 7.51
CA GLU A 481 20.45 -6.89 6.06
C GLU A 481 21.75 -6.66 5.30
N PHE A 482 21.98 -7.37 4.19
CA PHE A 482 23.21 -7.27 3.39
C PHE A 482 23.61 -5.83 3.05
N ASN A 483 22.63 -5.04 2.59
CA ASN A 483 22.83 -3.65 2.15
C ASN A 483 22.91 -2.64 3.32
N ALA A 484 22.70 -3.08 4.57
CA ALA A 484 22.79 -2.20 5.73
C ALA A 484 24.22 -2.14 6.31
N VAL A 485 25.11 -3.02 5.85
CA VAL A 485 26.49 -3.16 6.32
C VAL A 485 27.47 -2.82 5.18
N PRO A 486 28.57 -2.09 5.44
CA PRO A 486 29.59 -1.81 4.44
C PRO A 486 30.11 -3.06 3.72
N ILE A 487 30.41 -2.90 2.42
CA ILE A 487 30.97 -3.99 1.59
C ILE A 487 32.42 -4.27 2.00
N ASN A 488 33.16 -3.25 2.44
CA ASN A 488 34.56 -3.34 2.87
C ASN A 488 34.69 -3.68 4.37
N ILE A 489 33.94 -4.69 4.84
CA ILE A 489 34.18 -5.28 6.17
C ILE A 489 35.16 -6.42 5.95
N VAL A 490 36.28 -6.43 6.67
CA VAL A 490 37.21 -7.57 6.61
C VAL A 490 36.52 -8.77 7.24
N LEU A 491 36.36 -9.82 6.45
CA LEU A 491 36.00 -11.14 6.93
C LEU A 491 37.19 -11.68 7.74
N HIS A 492 36.97 -11.97 9.02
CA HIS A 492 37.97 -12.55 9.91
C HIS A 492 37.83 -14.06 10.01
#